data_AF-A0A1G5B8T6-F1
#
_entry.id   AF-A0A1G5B8T6-F1
#
_cell.length_a   1.000
_cell.length_b   1.000
_cell.length_c   1.000
_cell.angle_alpha   90.00
_cell.angle_beta   90.00
_cell.angle_gamma   90.00
#
_symmetry.space_group_name_H-M   'P 1'
#
loop_
_entity.id
_entity.type
_entity.pdbx_description
1 polymer ?
#
loop_
_entity_poly.entity_id
_entity_poly.type
_entity_poly.pdbx_seq_one_letter_code
_entity_poly.pdbx_strand_id
1 'polypeptide(L)'
;MFKDNLVQLRKLLQMTQEDVAEKLGVTRQSVAKWEAGETVPDLDKCKQLADVFGVSLDDLANYEPEENMGFAVPPKGKHLFGLVTVGDKGQIVIPAKARKLFDISPGDQLVVLGDEGQGIAVVKAESFLSLAGLVEKLKKTPKS
;
A
#
# COMPACT_ATOMS: atom_id res chain seq x y z
N MET A 1 2.01 13.72 12.65
CA MET A 1 1.51 12.84 11.58
C MET A 1 2.22 13.16 10.26
N PHE A 2 1.74 14.10 9.44
CA PHE A 2 2.36 14.40 8.12
C PHE A 2 3.88 14.65 8.18
N LYS A 3 4.34 15.54 9.08
CA LYS A 3 5.77 15.87 9.21
C LYS A 3 6.64 14.67 9.61
N ASP A 4 6.11 13.82 10.48
CA ASP A 4 6.83 12.66 11.02
C ASP A 4 6.94 11.58 9.94
N ASN A 5 5.86 11.34 9.20
CA ASN A 5 5.83 10.44 8.04
C ASN A 5 6.82 10.90 6.96
N LEU A 6 6.90 12.21 6.70
CA LEU A 6 7.84 12.79 5.73
C LEU A 6 9.30 12.52 6.11
N VAL A 7 9.67 12.76 7.38
CA VAL A 7 11.02 12.48 7.91
C VAL A 7 11.33 10.98 7.82
N GLN A 8 10.39 10.13 8.20
CA GLN A 8 10.56 8.68 8.17
C GLN A 8 10.78 8.17 6.74
N LEU A 9 9.93 8.56 5.80
CA LEU A 9 10.03 8.16 4.39
C LEU A 9 11.32 8.62 3.75
N ARG A 10 11.72 9.88 4.00
CA ARG A 10 12.99 10.40 3.50
C ARG A 10 14.17 9.57 4.01
N LYS A 11 14.21 9.25 5.30
CA LYS A 11 15.28 8.43 5.91
C LYS A 11 15.28 7.01 5.37
N LEU A 12 14.11 6.40 5.19
CA LEU A 12 13.95 5.04 4.66
C LEU A 12 14.49 4.93 3.24
N LEU A 13 14.27 5.96 2.42
CA LEU A 13 14.78 6.06 1.05
C LEU A 13 16.21 6.64 0.96
N GLN A 14 16.87 6.85 2.10
CA GLN A 14 18.23 7.40 2.20
C GLN A 14 18.41 8.76 1.48
N MET A 15 17.35 9.56 1.44
CA MET A 15 17.38 10.88 0.81
C MET A 15 17.77 11.98 1.80
N THR A 16 18.49 13.00 1.31
CA THR A 16 18.72 14.24 2.05
C THR A 16 17.58 15.23 1.85
N GLN A 17 17.53 16.28 2.68
CA GLN A 17 16.55 17.36 2.49
C GLN A 17 16.82 18.10 1.17
N GLU A 18 18.08 18.25 0.76
CA GLU A 18 18.47 18.75 -0.55
C GLU A 18 17.90 17.88 -1.68
N ASP A 19 18.02 16.55 -1.62
CA ASP A 19 17.54 15.66 -2.69
C ASP A 19 16.02 15.77 -2.88
N VAL A 20 15.27 15.85 -1.77
CA VAL A 20 13.82 16.05 -1.81
C VAL A 20 13.50 17.42 -2.40
N ALA A 21 14.21 18.47 -1.97
CA ALA A 21 14.00 19.82 -2.45
C ALA A 21 14.24 19.94 -3.97
N GLU A 22 15.32 19.32 -4.47
CA GLU A 22 15.66 19.29 -5.89
C GLU A 22 14.57 18.59 -6.70
N LYS A 23 14.10 17.41 -6.26
CA LYS A 23 13.03 16.67 -6.94
C LYS A 23 11.72 17.44 -7.00
N LEU A 24 11.43 18.26 -6.00
CA LEU A 24 10.21 19.07 -5.94
C LEU A 24 10.37 20.47 -6.52
N GLY A 25 11.57 20.87 -6.96
CA GLY A 25 11.84 22.23 -7.42
C GLY A 25 11.57 23.29 -6.35
N VAL A 26 11.87 22.99 -5.08
CA VAL A 26 11.73 23.90 -3.94
C VAL A 26 13.06 24.12 -3.25
N THR A 27 13.12 25.03 -2.28
CA THR A 27 14.34 25.22 -1.49
C THR A 27 14.46 24.15 -0.41
N ARG A 28 15.69 23.79 -0.04
CA ARG A 28 15.97 22.91 1.12
C ARG A 28 15.32 23.45 2.41
N GLN A 29 15.28 24.77 2.57
CA GLN A 29 14.61 25.42 3.71
C GLN A 29 13.10 25.13 3.74
N SER A 30 12.43 25.04 2.58
CA SER A 30 11.01 24.66 2.50
C SER A 30 10.79 23.26 3.07
N VAL A 31 11.61 22.29 2.65
CA VAL A 31 11.54 20.91 3.14
C VAL A 31 11.81 20.83 4.64
N ALA A 32 12.83 21.54 5.14
CA ALA A 32 13.15 21.60 6.56
C ALA A 32 11.97 22.14 7.41
N LYS A 33 11.27 23.18 6.93
CA LYS A 33 10.08 23.71 7.59
C LYS A 33 8.91 22.74 7.59
N TRP A 34 8.74 21.96 6.52
CA TRP A 34 7.72 20.91 6.45
C TRP A 34 8.02 19.78 7.45
N GLU A 35 9.28 19.35 7.54
CA GLU A 35 9.73 18.34 8.51
C GLU A 35 9.63 18.82 9.97
N ALA A 36 9.85 20.10 10.22
CA ALA A 36 9.64 20.70 11.55
C ALA A 36 8.15 20.84 11.91
N GLY A 37 7.27 20.86 10.90
CA GLY A 37 5.84 21.14 11.05
C GLY A 37 5.52 22.63 11.19
N GLU A 38 6.45 23.51 10.82
CA GLU A 38 6.25 24.97 10.82
C GLU A 38 5.34 25.42 9.67
N THR A 39 5.40 24.71 8.54
CA THR A 39 4.56 24.98 7.37
C THR A 39 4.09 23.66 6.76
N VAL A 40 3.00 23.69 6.01
CA VAL A 40 2.47 22.53 5.28
C VAL A 40 2.62 22.81 3.78
N PRO A 41 3.12 21.84 2.99
CA PRO A 41 3.16 21.97 1.54
C PRO A 41 1.75 22.14 0.95
N ASP A 42 1.67 22.83 -0.19
CA ASP A 42 0.43 22.91 -0.96
C ASP A 42 0.05 21.54 -1.57
N LEU A 43 -1.19 21.44 -2.07
CA LEU A 43 -1.72 20.18 -2.58
C LEU A 43 -0.90 19.60 -3.74
N ASP A 44 -0.30 20.45 -4.58
CA ASP A 44 0.53 20.00 -5.69
C ASP A 44 1.83 19.37 -5.16
N LYS A 45 2.51 20.05 -4.24
CA LYS A 45 3.71 19.51 -3.56
C LYS A 45 3.42 18.26 -2.76
N CYS A 46 2.27 18.17 -2.11
CA CYS A 46 1.81 16.96 -1.42
C CYS A 46 1.71 15.75 -2.37
N LYS A 47 1.15 15.94 -3.57
CA LYS A 47 1.09 14.89 -4.59
C LYS A 47 2.47 14.49 -5.07
N GLN A 48 3.33 15.48 -5.36
CA GLN A 48 4.71 15.23 -5.76
C GLN A 48 5.49 14.45 -4.69
N LEU A 49 5.34 14.79 -3.40
CA LEU A 49 5.94 14.06 -2.28
C LEU A 49 5.48 12.60 -2.25
N ALA A 50 4.17 12.37 -2.37
CA ALA A 50 3.62 11.01 -2.39
C ALA A 50 4.19 10.18 -3.55
N ASP A 51 4.34 10.78 -4.74
CA ASP A 51 4.93 10.10 -5.90
C ASP A 51 6.45 9.89 -5.75
N VAL A 52 7.20 10.86 -5.21
CA VAL A 52 8.65 10.73 -4.92
C VAL A 52 8.92 9.61 -3.93
N PHE A 53 8.08 9.48 -2.90
CA PHE A 53 8.22 8.45 -1.88
C PHE A 53 7.53 7.13 -2.23
N GLY A 54 6.77 7.09 -3.33
CA GLY A 54 6.06 5.90 -3.77
C GLY A 54 4.99 5.43 -2.79
N VAL A 55 4.31 6.34 -2.11
CA VAL A 55 3.22 6.07 -1.15
C VAL A 55 1.92 6.72 -1.62
N SER A 56 0.79 6.42 -0.96
CA SER A 56 -0.44 7.18 -1.21
C SER A 56 -0.41 8.52 -0.46
N LEU A 57 -1.10 9.53 -0.97
CA LEU A 57 -1.22 10.82 -0.28
C LEU A 57 -1.94 10.67 1.08
N ASP A 58 -2.90 9.76 1.16
CA ASP A 58 -3.63 9.49 2.41
C ASP A 58 -2.71 8.87 3.46
N ASP A 59 -1.90 7.87 3.07
CA ASP A 59 -0.92 7.28 3.97
C ASP A 59 0.17 8.30 4.36
N LEU A 60 0.62 9.15 3.43
CA LEU A 60 1.57 10.22 3.77
C LEU A 60 0.99 11.18 4.83
N ALA A 61 -0.30 11.52 4.74
CA ALA A 61 -0.95 12.46 5.64
C ALA A 61 -1.36 11.87 7.00
N ASN A 62 -1.93 10.67 6.98
CA ASN A 62 -2.72 10.11 8.08
C ASN A 62 -2.16 8.81 8.65
N TYR A 63 -1.03 8.29 8.16
CA TYR A 63 -0.50 7.02 8.66
C TYR A 63 0.03 7.13 10.08
N GLU A 64 -0.37 6.17 10.93
CA GLU A 64 0.06 6.02 12.32
C GLU A 64 0.87 4.73 12.50
N PRO A 65 2.17 4.81 12.83
CA PRO A 65 3.01 3.61 13.00
C PRO A 65 2.55 2.70 14.15
N GLU A 66 1.99 3.27 15.21
CA GLU A 66 1.58 2.56 16.42
C GLU A 66 0.45 1.55 16.12
N GLU A 67 -0.50 1.92 15.27
CA GLU A 67 -1.58 1.03 14.81
C GLU A 67 -1.10 -0.03 13.81
N ASN A 68 0.09 0.16 13.22
CA ASN A 68 0.65 -0.67 12.16
C ASN A 68 1.91 -1.43 12.61
N MET A 69 1.96 -1.83 13.89
CA MET A 69 3.06 -2.63 14.47
C MET A 69 4.45 -2.00 14.31
N GLY A 70 4.52 -0.67 14.25
CA GLY A 70 5.78 0.06 14.08
C GLY A 70 6.36 0.00 12.67
N PHE A 71 5.64 -0.57 11.69
CA PHE A 71 6.07 -0.51 10.29
C PHE A 71 5.95 0.91 9.76
N ALA A 72 6.89 1.30 8.89
CA ALA A 72 6.83 2.57 8.17
C ALA A 72 5.66 2.61 7.18
N VAL A 73 5.36 3.80 6.67
CA VAL A 73 4.32 4.04 5.66
C VAL A 73 4.45 3.03 4.51
N PRO A 74 3.40 2.27 4.17
CA PRO A 74 3.50 1.22 3.18
C PRO A 74 3.65 1.81 1.77
N PRO A 75 4.28 1.07 0.84
CA PRO A 75 4.31 1.45 -0.57
C PRO A 75 2.90 1.60 -1.16
N LYS A 76 2.77 2.43 -2.19
CA LYS A 76 1.50 2.71 -2.88
C LYS A 76 0.83 1.42 -3.34
N GLY A 77 -0.42 1.24 -2.92
CA GLY A 77 -1.24 0.05 -3.24
C GLY A 77 -0.88 -1.20 -2.43
N LYS A 78 0.02 -1.12 -1.45
CA LYS A 78 0.30 -2.18 -0.49
C LYS A 78 -0.32 -1.79 0.85
N HIS A 79 -0.91 -2.76 1.53
CA HIS A 79 -1.63 -2.52 2.79
C HIS A 79 -1.32 -3.64 3.79
N LEU A 80 -1.11 -3.25 5.04
CA LEU A 80 -1.05 -4.15 6.19
C LEU A 80 -2.37 -4.05 6.95
N PHE A 81 -3.10 -5.15 7.08
CA PHE A 81 -4.40 -5.17 7.79
C PHE A 81 -4.28 -5.67 9.24
N GLY A 82 -3.06 -5.66 9.78
CA GLY A 82 -2.73 -6.22 11.09
C GLY A 82 -2.48 -7.73 11.06
N LEU A 83 -2.21 -8.29 12.24
CA LEU A 83 -2.11 -9.74 12.43
C LEU A 83 -3.50 -10.36 12.50
N VAL A 84 -3.60 -11.59 12.03
CA VAL A 84 -4.78 -12.44 12.19
C VAL A 84 -4.34 -13.76 12.78
N THR A 85 -5.14 -14.28 13.72
CA THR A 85 -4.88 -15.57 14.37
C THR A 85 -5.62 -16.67 13.63
N VAL A 86 -4.94 -17.80 13.43
CA VAL A 86 -5.55 -19.01 12.89
C VAL A 86 -6.37 -19.67 13.99
N GLY A 87 -7.65 -19.91 13.75
CA GLY A 87 -8.53 -20.63 14.68
C GLY A 87 -8.20 -22.12 14.79
N ASP A 88 -8.83 -22.78 15.75
CA ASP A 88 -8.73 -24.23 16.03
C ASP A 88 -8.94 -25.12 14.80
N LYS A 89 -9.77 -24.69 13.85
CA LYS A 89 -10.07 -25.40 12.60
C LYS A 89 -9.26 -24.92 11.39
N GLY A 90 -8.17 -24.18 11.60
CA GLY A 90 -7.37 -23.62 10.51
C GLY A 90 -8.00 -22.41 9.81
N GLN A 91 -9.09 -21.87 10.36
CA GLN A 91 -9.82 -20.74 9.78
C GLN A 91 -9.10 -19.40 10.03
N ILE A 92 -9.03 -18.55 9.00
CA ILE A 92 -8.50 -17.20 9.10
C ILE A 92 -9.64 -16.22 8.80
N VAL A 93 -9.80 -15.21 9.66
CA VAL A 93 -10.78 -14.15 9.44
C VAL A 93 -10.14 -13.04 8.61
N ILE A 94 -10.73 -12.74 7.45
CA ILE A 94 -10.30 -11.61 6.63
C ILE A 94 -10.78 -10.30 7.30
N PRO A 95 -9.88 -9.38 7.68
CA PRO A 95 -10.25 -8.14 8.35
C PRO A 95 -11.26 -7.32 7.53
N ALA A 96 -12.18 -6.64 8.22
CA ALA A 96 -13.24 -5.85 7.55
C ALA A 96 -12.69 -4.78 6.59
N LYS A 97 -11.58 -4.12 6.97
CA LYS A 97 -10.88 -3.15 6.11
C LYS A 97 -10.40 -3.80 4.80
N ALA A 98 -9.81 -4.99 4.87
CA ALA A 98 -9.35 -5.73 3.70
C ALA A 98 -10.52 -6.14 2.80
N ARG A 99 -11.62 -6.66 3.41
CA ARG A 99 -12.83 -7.02 2.65
C ARG A 99 -13.42 -5.85 1.89
N LYS A 100 -13.50 -4.67 2.52
CA LYS A 100 -14.00 -3.45 1.88
C LYS A 100 -13.09 -2.99 0.75
N LEU A 101 -11.76 -3.02 0.95
CA LEU A 101 -10.80 -2.55 -0.05
C LEU A 101 -10.73 -3.46 -1.28
N PHE A 102 -10.79 -4.78 -1.07
CA PHE A 102 -10.67 -5.77 -2.14
C PHE A 102 -12.02 -6.33 -2.63
N ASP A 103 -13.13 -5.71 -2.22
CA ASP A 103 -14.49 -6.09 -2.58
C ASP A 103 -14.75 -7.60 -2.38
N ILE A 104 -14.49 -8.08 -1.15
CA ILE A 104 -14.68 -9.47 -0.74
C ILE A 104 -15.96 -9.58 0.11
N SER A 105 -16.92 -10.33 -0.39
CA SER A 105 -18.23 -10.54 0.23
C SER A 105 -18.48 -11.99 0.64
N PRO A 106 -19.38 -12.26 1.60
CA PRO A 106 -19.81 -13.62 1.89
C PRO A 106 -20.35 -14.32 0.63
N GLY A 107 -19.84 -15.52 0.35
CA GLY A 107 -20.17 -16.28 -0.86
C GLY A 107 -19.12 -16.17 -1.97
N ASP A 108 -18.20 -15.21 -1.90
CA ASP A 108 -17.09 -15.11 -2.85
C ASP A 108 -16.17 -16.34 -2.76
N GLN A 109 -15.74 -16.82 -3.93
CA GLN A 109 -14.73 -17.86 -4.02
C GLN A 109 -13.34 -17.25 -4.12
N LEU A 110 -12.47 -17.67 -3.20
CA LEU A 110 -11.06 -17.28 -3.16
C LEU A 110 -10.19 -18.49 -3.50
N VAL A 111 -9.13 -18.25 -4.27
CA VAL A 111 -8.07 -19.20 -4.54
C VAL A 111 -6.99 -19.02 -3.47
N VAL A 112 -6.59 -20.13 -2.85
CA VAL A 112 -5.45 -20.17 -1.94
C VAL A 112 -4.26 -20.74 -2.70
N LEU A 113 -3.20 -19.95 -2.79
CA LEU A 113 -1.93 -20.30 -3.42
C LEU A 113 -0.88 -20.50 -2.33
N GLY A 114 0.12 -21.35 -2.58
CA GLY A 114 1.22 -21.60 -1.66
C GLY A 114 2.55 -21.70 -2.39
N ASP A 115 3.58 -21.16 -1.75
CA ASP A 115 4.99 -21.27 -2.12
C ASP A 115 5.79 -21.62 -0.86
N GLU A 116 6.62 -22.66 -0.90
CA GLU A 116 7.30 -23.18 0.29
C GLU A 116 8.28 -22.16 0.91
N GLY A 117 8.80 -21.21 0.14
CA GLY A 117 9.72 -20.17 0.61
C GLY A 117 9.06 -18.85 0.99
N GLN A 118 7.85 -18.58 0.48
CA GLN A 118 7.15 -17.29 0.62
C GLN A 118 5.86 -17.35 1.44
N GLY A 119 5.27 -18.54 1.60
CA GLY A 119 4.04 -18.75 2.36
C GLY A 119 2.79 -18.84 1.48
N ILE A 120 1.65 -18.36 1.99
CA ILE A 120 0.35 -18.45 1.32
C ILE A 120 -0.14 -17.11 0.79
N ALA A 121 -0.85 -17.14 -0.33
CA ALA A 121 -1.55 -16.00 -0.89
C ALA A 121 -3.03 -16.35 -1.11
N VAL A 122 -3.91 -15.36 -0.90
CA VAL A 122 -5.35 -15.49 -1.13
C VAL A 122 -5.78 -14.46 -2.15
N VAL A 123 -6.42 -14.91 -3.23
CA VAL A 123 -6.82 -14.05 -4.36
C VAL A 123 -8.25 -14.41 -4.77
N LYS A 124 -9.07 -13.44 -5.20
CA LYS A 124 -10.38 -13.75 -5.79
C LYS A 124 -10.21 -14.65 -7.01
N ALA A 125 -11.06 -15.67 -7.13
CA ALA A 125 -10.97 -16.63 -8.24
C ALA A 125 -11.06 -15.94 -9.61
N GLU A 126 -11.95 -14.98 -9.76
CA GLU A 126 -12.09 -14.15 -10.97
C GLU A 126 -10.80 -13.39 -11.33
N SER A 127 -10.17 -12.72 -10.36
CA SER A 127 -8.92 -12.00 -10.57
C SER A 127 -7.78 -12.95 -10.94
N PHE A 128 -7.71 -14.11 -10.30
CA PHE A 128 -6.71 -15.14 -10.61
C PHE A 128 -6.87 -15.67 -12.04
N LEU A 129 -8.09 -16.01 -12.46
CA LEU A 129 -8.37 -16.49 -13.82
C LEU A 129 -8.04 -15.43 -14.88
N SER A 130 -8.29 -14.15 -14.56
CA SER A 130 -7.92 -13.03 -15.42
C SER A 130 -6.40 -12.91 -15.57
N LEU A 131 -5.66 -12.93 -14.46
CA LEU A 131 -4.19 -12.88 -14.45
C LEU A 131 -3.54 -14.06 -15.18
N ALA A 132 -4.11 -15.26 -15.05
CA ALA A 132 -3.63 -16.46 -15.74
C ALA A 132 -3.98 -16.49 -17.25
N GLY A 133 -4.66 -15.47 -17.78
CA GLY A 133 -5.11 -15.43 -19.18
C GLY A 133 -6.13 -16.51 -19.54
N LEU A 134 -6.72 -17.17 -18.54
CA LEU A 134 -7.65 -18.30 -18.73
C LEU A 134 -9.03 -17.82 -19.22
N VAL A 135 -9.38 -16.56 -18.97
CA VAL A 135 -10.64 -15.95 -19.41
C VAL A 135 -10.67 -15.70 -20.93
N GLU A 136 -9.52 -15.39 -21.56
CA GLU A 136 -9.46 -15.17 -23.01
C GLU A 136 -9.50 -16.47 -23.82
N LYS A 137 -8.94 -17.57 -23.30
CA LYS A 137 -8.94 -18.88 -23.96
C LYS A 137 -10.33 -19.52 -24.04
N LEU A 138 -11.21 -19.21 -23.09
CA LEU A 138 -12.60 -19.71 -23.07
C LEU A 138 -13.52 -19.00 -24.07
N LYS A 139 -13.17 -17.80 -24.55
CA LYS A 139 -13.93 -17.07 -25.59
C LYS A 139 -13.57 -17.49 -27.02
N LYS A 140 -12.48 -18.25 -27.21
CA LYS A 140 -11.94 -18.66 -28.53
C LYS A 140 -12.20 -20.13 -28.89
N THR A 141 -13.20 -20.79 -28.30
CA THR A 141 -13.67 -22.07 -28.87
C THR A 141 -14.45 -21.78 -30.15
N PRO A 142 -14.00 -22.26 -31.33
CA PRO A 142 -14.81 -22.15 -32.54
C PRO A 142 -16.07 -22.97 -32.32
N LYS A 143 -17.25 -22.35 -32.50
CA LYS A 143 -18.48 -23.09 -32.75
C LYS A 143 -18.22 -23.96 -33.98
N SER A 144 -18.09 -25.26 -33.77
CA SER A 144 -18.19 -26.27 -34.83
C SER A 144 -19.65 -26.57 -35.10
#